data_AF-B0CDR0-F1
#
_entry.id   AF-B0CDR0-F1
#
_cell.length_a   1.000
_cell.length_b   1.000
_cell.length_c   1.000
_cell.angle_alpha   90.00
_cell.angle_beta   90.00
_cell.angle_gamma   90.00
#
_symmetry.space_group_name_H-M   'P 1'
#
loop_
_entity.id
_entity.type
_entity.pdbx_description
1 polymer ?
#
loop_
_entity_poly.entity_id
_entity_poly.type
_entity_poly.pdbx_seq_one_letter_code
_entity_poly.pdbx_strand_id
1 'polypeptide(L)'
;MKRCLSLLLALPIGLAVSNAKAETIELKVYPVNGPEQGCPKSVIAYQTRQPYQEGGYATDGMVSLSVIATQITLAPKQPFSATWIGTLKPQYQNCEGTAGMFKIDGKEHTGLSFIRLQLFKGKATVILDMTGMRDVNGFTTQIIKSGLRQGNPRWTWGGTD
;
A
#
# COMPACT_ATOMS: atom_id res chain seq x y z
N MET A 1 10.32 66.41 23.20
CA MET A 1 10.15 65.86 21.84
C MET A 1 9.94 64.35 21.95
N LYS A 2 8.77 63.85 21.55
CA LYS A 2 8.38 62.43 21.60
C LYS A 2 9.12 61.65 20.50
N ARG A 3 9.78 60.54 20.83
CA ARG A 3 10.29 59.58 19.84
C ARG A 3 9.54 58.25 20.02
N CYS A 4 8.89 57.86 18.92
CA CYS A 4 8.01 56.70 18.80
C CYS A 4 8.85 55.43 18.70
N LEU A 5 8.52 54.43 19.52
CA LEU A 5 9.13 53.11 19.53
C LEU A 5 8.31 52.21 18.58
N SER A 6 8.86 51.86 17.41
CA SER A 6 8.21 50.94 16.47
C SER A 6 8.71 49.51 16.74
N LEU A 7 7.90 48.72 17.46
CA LEU A 7 8.03 47.27 17.53
C LEU A 7 7.56 46.65 16.21
N LEU A 8 8.49 46.12 15.41
CA LEU A 8 8.16 45.21 14.32
C LEU A 8 7.86 43.83 14.91
N LEU A 9 6.57 43.48 14.99
CA LEU A 9 6.12 42.13 15.27
C LEU A 9 6.52 41.20 14.12
N ALA A 10 7.45 40.28 14.39
CA ALA A 10 7.67 39.12 13.52
C ALA A 10 6.55 38.10 13.78
N LEU A 11 5.62 37.96 12.84
CA LEU A 11 4.68 36.84 12.83
C LEU A 11 5.42 35.56 12.40
N PRO A 12 5.39 34.48 13.19
CA PRO A 12 5.83 33.18 12.72
C PRO A 12 4.79 32.66 11.72
N ILE A 13 5.17 32.60 10.44
CA ILE A 13 4.40 31.89 9.41
C ILE A 13 4.46 30.40 9.78
N GLY A 14 3.41 29.92 10.47
CA GLY A 14 3.24 28.50 10.74
C GLY A 14 2.96 27.78 9.43
N LEU A 15 3.96 27.08 8.89
CA LEU A 15 3.78 26.11 7.82
C LEU A 15 2.90 24.98 8.37
N ALA A 16 1.62 24.99 8.03
CA ALA A 16 0.71 23.89 8.29
C ALA A 16 1.12 22.69 7.44
N VAL A 17 1.94 21.81 7.99
CA VAL A 17 2.27 20.53 7.38
C VAL A 17 1.02 19.65 7.50
N SER A 18 0.28 19.46 6.42
CA SER A 18 -0.85 18.52 6.42
C SER A 18 -0.26 17.12 6.55
N ASN A 19 -0.55 16.45 7.67
CA ASN A 19 -0.22 15.05 7.82
C ASN A 19 -1.14 14.26 6.90
N ALA A 20 -0.61 13.73 5.80
CA ALA A 20 -1.37 12.88 4.90
C ALA A 20 -1.87 11.64 5.68
N LYS A 21 -3.19 11.50 5.76
CA LYS A 21 -3.83 10.38 6.44
C LYS A 21 -3.53 9.08 5.69
N ALA A 22 -3.07 8.05 6.39
CA ALA A 22 -2.96 6.72 5.82
C ALA A 22 -4.35 6.05 5.73
N GLU A 23 -4.73 5.65 4.53
CA GLU A 23 -5.86 4.78 4.25
C GLU A 23 -5.51 3.34 4.66
N THR A 24 -6.44 2.67 5.32
CA THR A 24 -6.32 1.25 5.68
C THR A 24 -7.11 0.40 4.70
N ILE A 25 -6.44 -0.55 4.08
CA ILE A 25 -7.02 -1.46 3.09
C ILE A 25 -7.06 -2.86 3.67
N GLU A 26 -8.25 -3.43 3.80
CA GLU A 26 -8.43 -4.81 4.23
C GLU A 26 -8.44 -5.73 3.01
N LEU A 27 -7.50 -6.68 2.96
CA LEU A 27 -7.49 -7.77 1.98
C LEU A 27 -8.19 -8.97 2.59
N LYS A 28 -9.43 -9.27 2.17
CA LYS A 28 -10.18 -10.44 2.67
C LYS A 28 -9.67 -11.69 1.98
N VAL A 29 -9.45 -12.74 2.76
CA VAL A 29 -8.99 -14.04 2.26
C VAL A 29 -10.19 -14.93 1.94
N TYR A 30 -10.09 -15.61 0.80
CA TYR A 30 -11.06 -16.54 0.24
C TYR A 30 -10.37 -17.91 0.08
N PRO A 31 -10.50 -18.82 1.06
CA PRO A 31 -9.93 -20.16 1.00
C PRO A 31 -10.60 -21.03 -0.08
N VAL A 32 -9.85 -21.96 -0.67
CA VAL A 32 -10.37 -22.89 -1.70
C VAL A 32 -11.34 -23.93 -1.12
N ASN A 33 -11.04 -24.50 0.06
CA ASN A 33 -11.84 -25.60 0.63
C ASN A 33 -12.55 -25.23 1.95
N GLY A 34 -13.03 -23.99 2.06
CA GLY A 34 -13.81 -23.53 3.23
C GLY A 34 -12.96 -22.97 4.39
N PRO A 35 -13.61 -22.49 5.47
CA PRO A 35 -12.98 -21.69 6.52
C PRO A 35 -11.99 -22.46 7.41
N GLU A 36 -11.91 -23.79 7.30
CA GLU A 36 -11.19 -24.66 8.25
C GLU A 36 -9.70 -24.86 7.93
N GLN A 37 -9.19 -24.39 6.80
CA GLN A 37 -7.80 -24.65 6.38
C GLN A 37 -6.73 -23.79 7.07
N GLY A 38 -7.03 -23.23 8.24
CA GLY A 38 -6.07 -22.42 8.99
C GLY A 38 -5.60 -21.18 8.23
N CYS A 39 -6.44 -20.64 7.34
CA CYS A 39 -6.13 -19.42 6.60
C CYS A 39 -6.31 -18.17 7.47
N PRO A 40 -5.51 -17.11 7.29
CA PRO A 40 -5.79 -15.82 7.90
C PRO A 40 -7.14 -15.30 7.38
N LYS A 41 -7.91 -14.58 8.21
CA LYS A 41 -9.19 -13.99 7.78
C LYS A 41 -8.98 -12.82 6.80
N SER A 42 -7.99 -12.00 7.11
CA SER A 42 -7.58 -10.87 6.28
C SER A 42 -6.11 -10.53 6.47
N VAL A 43 -5.57 -9.78 5.52
CA VAL A 43 -4.25 -9.15 5.60
C VAL A 43 -4.44 -7.65 5.39
N ILE A 44 -3.76 -6.84 6.20
CA ILE A 44 -3.92 -5.39 6.15
C ILE A 44 -2.85 -4.77 5.26
N ALA A 45 -3.27 -3.86 4.39
CA ALA A 45 -2.41 -2.96 3.66
C ALA A 45 -2.72 -1.50 4.06
N TYR A 46 -1.78 -0.62 3.78
CA TYR A 46 -1.89 0.81 4.02
C TYR A 46 -1.46 1.57 2.79
N GLN A 47 -2.11 2.70 2.54
CA GLN A 47 -1.69 3.65 1.52
C GLN A 47 -1.72 5.07 2.04
N THR A 48 -0.79 5.89 1.60
CA THR A 48 -0.73 7.31 1.95
C THR A 48 -0.38 8.09 0.71
N ARG A 49 -1.23 9.06 0.34
CA ARG A 49 -0.91 10.00 -0.72
C ARG A 49 0.27 10.86 -0.29
N GLN A 50 1.26 11.01 -1.16
CA GLN A 50 2.36 11.93 -0.91
C GLN A 50 1.85 13.38 -1.02
N PRO A 51 2.53 14.34 -0.37
CA PRO A 51 2.27 15.76 -0.59
C PRO A 51 2.29 16.10 -2.08
N TYR A 52 1.48 17.08 -2.46
CA TYR A 52 1.42 17.57 -3.84
C TYR A 52 2.81 17.94 -4.36
N GLN A 53 3.10 17.54 -5.59
CA GLN A 53 4.28 17.95 -6.35
C GLN A 53 3.79 18.37 -7.74
N GLU A 54 4.27 19.49 -8.25
CA GLU A 54 3.85 19.96 -9.57
C GLU A 54 4.21 18.93 -10.66
N GLY A 55 3.23 18.58 -11.50
CA GLY A 55 3.42 17.65 -12.62
C GLY A 55 3.23 16.17 -12.29
N GLY A 56 2.80 15.83 -11.07
CA GLY A 56 2.34 14.47 -10.79
C GLY A 56 1.86 14.20 -9.38
N TYR A 57 1.43 12.96 -9.16
CA TYR A 57 1.06 12.46 -7.85
C TYR A 57 1.77 11.15 -7.55
N ALA A 58 1.89 10.84 -6.27
CA ALA A 58 2.42 9.56 -5.81
C ALA A 58 1.67 9.08 -4.56
N THR A 59 1.57 7.76 -4.44
CA THR A 59 0.96 7.05 -3.31
C THR A 59 1.96 6.04 -2.80
N ASP A 60 2.36 6.20 -1.55
CA ASP A 60 3.13 5.20 -0.83
C ASP A 60 2.22 4.11 -0.32
N GLY A 61 2.71 2.88 -0.27
CA GLY A 61 1.96 1.79 0.33
C GLY A 61 2.82 0.72 0.98
N MET A 62 2.12 -0.09 1.78
CA MET A 62 2.67 -1.24 2.50
C MET A 62 1.61 -2.32 2.56
N VAL A 63 2.03 -3.59 2.54
CA VAL A 63 1.19 -4.69 3.01
C VAL A 63 1.87 -5.37 4.19
N SER A 64 1.11 -5.67 5.25
CA SER A 64 1.61 -6.34 6.46
C SER A 64 1.79 -7.84 6.24
N LEU A 65 2.51 -8.24 5.18
CA LEU A 65 2.69 -9.65 4.81
C LEU A 65 3.47 -10.44 5.88
N SER A 66 4.35 -9.79 6.64
CA SER A 66 5.16 -10.43 7.70
C SER A 66 4.32 -10.99 8.85
N VAL A 67 3.04 -10.62 8.95
CA VAL A 67 2.12 -11.20 9.94
C VAL A 67 1.85 -12.67 9.63
N ILE A 68 1.85 -13.06 8.35
CA ILE A 68 1.53 -14.42 7.90
C ILE A 68 2.69 -15.15 7.21
N ALA A 69 3.74 -14.46 6.81
CA ALA A 69 4.87 -15.05 6.08
C ALA A 69 6.24 -14.58 6.61
N THR A 70 7.28 -15.33 6.28
CA THR A 70 8.69 -15.07 6.55
C THR A 70 9.51 -15.18 5.27
N GLN A 71 10.80 -14.84 5.32
CA GLN A 71 11.71 -14.94 4.18
C GLN A 71 11.16 -14.26 2.92
N ILE A 72 10.54 -13.09 3.11
CA ILE A 72 9.88 -12.37 2.03
C ILE A 72 10.95 -11.75 1.13
N THR A 73 10.79 -11.95 -0.18
CA THR A 73 11.68 -11.44 -1.22
C THR A 73 10.86 -10.71 -2.28
N LEU A 74 11.47 -9.73 -2.95
CA LEU A 74 10.91 -9.05 -4.10
C LEU A 74 11.35 -9.78 -5.37
N ALA A 75 10.41 -10.21 -6.20
CA ALA A 75 10.67 -10.70 -7.54
C ALA A 75 11.24 -9.58 -8.43
N PRO A 76 11.88 -9.89 -9.58
CA PRO A 76 12.46 -8.88 -10.47
C PRO A 76 11.48 -7.73 -10.77
N LYS A 77 11.96 -6.50 -10.64
CA LYS A 77 11.15 -5.28 -10.76
C LYS A 77 10.58 -5.15 -12.18
N GLN A 78 9.28 -4.88 -12.27
CA GLN A 78 8.64 -4.43 -13.50
C GLN A 78 8.05 -3.02 -13.29
N PRO A 79 7.90 -2.21 -14.35
CA PRO A 79 7.37 -0.85 -14.22
C PRO A 79 5.90 -0.79 -13.77
N PHE A 80 5.11 -1.81 -14.09
CA PHE A 80 3.65 -1.82 -13.88
C PHE A 80 3.18 -2.88 -12.88
N SER A 81 4.06 -3.79 -12.45
CA SER A 81 3.75 -4.79 -11.43
C SER A 81 4.94 -5.06 -10.52
N ALA A 82 4.65 -5.30 -9.25
CA ALA A 82 5.63 -5.73 -8.27
C ALA A 82 5.07 -6.94 -7.50
N THR A 83 5.91 -7.98 -7.39
CA THR A 83 5.52 -9.24 -6.78
C THR A 83 6.47 -9.56 -5.64
N TRP A 84 5.93 -9.83 -4.45
CA TRP A 84 6.68 -10.26 -3.29
C TRP A 84 6.26 -11.67 -2.90
N ILE A 85 7.24 -12.52 -2.63
CA ILE A 85 7.03 -13.94 -2.32
C ILE A 85 7.65 -14.21 -0.95
N GLY A 86 6.85 -14.72 -0.02
CA GLY A 86 7.28 -15.20 1.28
C GLY A 86 6.90 -16.65 1.52
N THR A 87 7.53 -17.27 2.50
CA THR A 87 7.16 -18.60 3.02
C THR A 87 6.11 -18.41 4.12
N LEU A 88 4.97 -19.09 4.02
CA LEU A 88 3.92 -19.04 5.04
C LEU A 88 4.46 -19.51 6.39
N LYS A 89 4.05 -18.84 7.46
CA LYS A 89 4.32 -19.30 8.84
C LYS A 89 3.65 -20.65 9.08
N PRO A 90 4.16 -21.48 10.01
CA PRO A 90 3.62 -22.82 10.25
C PRO A 90 2.11 -22.88 10.47
N GLN A 91 1.53 -21.91 11.18
CA GLN A 91 0.08 -21.84 11.43
C GLN A 91 -0.78 -21.64 10.16
N TYR A 92 -0.19 -21.13 9.06
CA TYR A 92 -0.85 -20.85 7.79
C TYR A 92 -0.34 -21.74 6.66
N GLN A 93 0.57 -22.68 6.93
CA GLN A 93 1.36 -23.38 5.89
C GLN A 93 0.51 -24.18 4.88
N ASN A 94 -0.65 -24.66 5.33
CA ASN A 94 -1.60 -25.44 4.52
C ASN A 94 -2.71 -24.58 3.92
N CYS A 95 -2.67 -23.26 4.12
CA CYS A 95 -3.68 -22.38 3.56
C CYS A 95 -3.54 -22.30 2.04
N GLU A 96 -4.63 -22.63 1.35
CA GLU A 96 -4.78 -22.44 -0.08
C GLU A 96 -5.94 -21.49 -0.36
N GLY A 97 -5.68 -20.40 -1.07
CA GLY A 97 -6.67 -19.37 -1.33
C GLY A 97 -6.09 -18.11 -1.97
N THR A 98 -6.96 -17.13 -2.13
CA THR A 98 -6.58 -15.80 -2.62
C THR A 98 -7.11 -14.72 -1.66
N ALA A 99 -6.51 -13.53 -1.71
CA ALA A 99 -7.04 -12.37 -1.03
C ALA A 99 -7.06 -11.16 -1.95
N GLY A 100 -8.10 -10.34 -1.79
CA GLY A 100 -8.30 -9.11 -2.54
C GLY A 100 -8.88 -8.01 -1.66
N MET A 101 -8.75 -6.78 -2.13
CA MET A 101 -9.28 -5.57 -1.51
C MET A 101 -10.77 -5.72 -1.26
N PHE A 102 -11.15 -5.69 0.02
CA PHE A 102 -12.52 -5.86 0.47
C PHE A 102 -13.06 -4.57 1.11
N LYS A 103 -12.23 -3.87 1.88
CA LYS A 103 -12.57 -2.58 2.48
C LYS A 103 -11.44 -1.57 2.39
N ILE A 104 -11.81 -0.30 2.25
CA ILE A 104 -10.90 0.86 2.39
C ILE A 104 -11.48 1.77 3.46
N ASP A 105 -10.72 2.05 4.52
CA ASP A 105 -11.16 2.80 5.70
C ASP A 105 -12.51 2.30 6.26
N GLY A 106 -12.69 0.97 6.24
CA GLY A 106 -13.88 0.29 6.74
C GLY A 106 -15.09 0.28 5.78
N LYS A 107 -15.02 0.98 4.65
CA LYS A 107 -16.07 1.00 3.62
C LYS A 107 -15.83 -0.09 2.60
N GLU A 108 -16.88 -0.74 2.12
CA GLU A 108 -16.77 -1.79 1.11
C GLU A 108 -16.13 -1.26 -0.18
N HIS A 109 -15.19 -2.04 -0.71
CA HIS A 109 -14.56 -1.80 -1.99
C HIS A 109 -15.30 -2.58 -3.08
N THR A 110 -15.79 -1.87 -4.09
CA THR A 110 -16.56 -2.47 -5.20
C THR A 110 -15.75 -2.58 -6.49
N GLY A 111 -14.52 -2.05 -6.51
CA GLY A 111 -13.66 -2.04 -7.69
C GLY A 111 -12.81 -3.32 -7.82
N LEU A 112 -12.05 -3.38 -8.91
CA LEU A 112 -11.02 -4.41 -9.06
C LEU A 112 -9.93 -4.25 -7.99
N SER A 113 -9.34 -5.38 -7.61
CA SER A 113 -8.27 -5.43 -6.62
C SER A 113 -6.92 -5.30 -7.31
N PHE A 114 -6.28 -4.14 -7.20
CA PHE A 114 -4.92 -3.93 -7.73
C PHE A 114 -3.83 -4.41 -6.74
N ILE A 115 -4.20 -4.69 -5.48
CA ILE A 115 -3.38 -5.43 -4.51
C ILE A 115 -3.97 -6.82 -4.37
N ARG A 116 -3.25 -7.88 -4.74
CA ARG A 116 -3.72 -9.27 -4.68
C ARG A 116 -2.78 -10.10 -3.85
N LEU A 117 -3.30 -11.10 -3.16
CA LEU A 117 -2.52 -12.08 -2.42
C LEU A 117 -2.91 -13.48 -2.87
N GLN A 118 -1.93 -14.35 -3.07
CA GLN A 118 -2.11 -15.77 -3.33
C GLN A 118 -1.45 -16.55 -2.20
N LEU A 119 -2.17 -17.52 -1.65
CA LEU A 119 -1.71 -18.43 -0.61
C LEU A 119 -1.74 -19.83 -1.23
N PHE A 120 -0.59 -20.42 -1.48
CA PHE A 120 -0.52 -21.71 -2.19
C PHE A 120 0.80 -22.42 -1.92
N LYS A 121 0.74 -23.74 -1.67
CA LYS A 121 1.92 -24.60 -1.45
C LYS A 121 2.92 -24.01 -0.44
N GLY A 122 2.42 -23.51 0.68
CA GLY A 122 3.25 -22.92 1.74
C GLY A 122 3.89 -21.57 1.37
N LYS A 123 3.45 -20.90 0.30
CA LYS A 123 3.91 -19.56 -0.11
C LYS A 123 2.80 -18.53 -0.02
N ALA A 124 3.20 -17.31 0.32
CA ALA A 124 2.37 -16.11 0.27
C ALA A 124 2.94 -15.17 -0.80
N THR A 125 2.20 -14.97 -1.88
CA THR A 125 2.60 -14.12 -3.01
C THR A 125 1.71 -12.89 -3.08
N VAL A 126 2.25 -11.73 -2.73
CA VAL A 126 1.56 -10.44 -2.89
C VAL A 126 1.94 -9.83 -4.21
N ILE A 127 0.94 -9.35 -4.96
CA ILE A 127 1.10 -8.71 -6.26
C ILE A 127 0.44 -7.35 -6.18
N LEU A 128 1.23 -6.30 -6.41
CA LEU A 128 0.74 -4.99 -6.79
C LEU A 128 0.72 -4.93 -8.32
N ASP A 129 -0.45 -4.72 -8.91
CA ASP A 129 -0.64 -4.68 -10.36
C ASP A 129 -1.32 -3.39 -10.77
N MET A 130 -0.54 -2.51 -11.37
CA MET A 130 -0.98 -1.20 -11.87
C MET A 130 -1.38 -1.27 -13.35
N THR A 131 -1.34 -2.45 -13.97
CA THR A 131 -1.65 -2.62 -15.38
C THR A 131 -3.08 -2.17 -15.67
N GLY A 132 -3.23 -1.29 -16.68
CA GLY A 132 -4.53 -0.72 -17.05
C GLY A 132 -5.05 0.35 -16.10
N MET A 133 -4.34 0.66 -15.00
CA MET A 133 -4.65 1.83 -14.19
C MET A 133 -4.17 3.09 -14.90
N ARG A 134 -5.07 4.07 -14.97
CA ARG A 134 -4.87 5.34 -15.68
C ARG A 134 -4.89 6.49 -14.69
N ASP A 135 -4.02 7.47 -14.91
CA ASP A 135 -4.12 8.76 -14.25
C ASP A 135 -5.20 9.65 -14.88
N VAL A 136 -5.33 10.86 -14.35
CA VAL A 136 -6.35 11.84 -14.77
C VAL A 136 -6.17 12.31 -16.21
N ASN A 137 -4.94 12.27 -16.74
CA ASN A 137 -4.61 12.58 -18.13
C ASN A 137 -4.74 11.37 -19.06
N GLY A 138 -5.07 10.20 -18.49
CA GLY A 138 -5.28 8.98 -19.23
C GLY A 138 -4.01 8.19 -19.55
N PHE A 139 -2.85 8.58 -18.99
CA PHE A 139 -1.60 7.83 -19.08
C PHE A 139 -1.57 6.70 -18.04
N THR A 140 -0.70 5.71 -18.25
CA THR A 140 -0.61 4.57 -17.31
C THR A 140 0.13 4.97 -16.04
N THR A 141 -0.41 4.57 -14.90
CA THR A 141 0.25 4.69 -13.60
C THR A 141 1.44 3.73 -13.51
N GLN A 142 2.52 4.18 -12.88
CA GLN A 142 3.77 3.40 -12.77
C GLN A 142 4.19 3.14 -11.32
N ILE A 143 4.91 2.04 -11.11
CA ILE A 143 5.60 1.74 -9.85
C ILE A 143 6.96 2.44 -9.84
N ILE A 144 7.04 3.52 -9.07
CA ILE A 144 8.24 4.34 -8.90
C ILE A 144 9.25 3.59 -8.03
N LYS A 145 8.80 3.08 -6.87
CA LYS A 145 9.63 2.35 -5.90
C LYS A 145 8.95 1.04 -5.51
N SER A 146 9.75 0.00 -5.32
CA SER A 146 9.32 -1.28 -4.75
C SER A 146 10.46 -1.85 -3.91
N GLY A 147 10.14 -2.48 -2.78
CA GLY A 147 11.15 -3.00 -1.88
C GLY A 147 10.55 -3.63 -0.63
N LEU A 148 11.40 -3.77 0.39
CA LEU A 148 11.03 -4.28 1.71
C LEU A 148 11.44 -3.27 2.77
N ARG A 149 10.59 -3.11 3.80
CA ARG A 149 10.95 -2.39 5.03
C ARG A 149 10.39 -3.15 6.22
N GLN A 150 11.23 -3.44 7.20
CA GLN A 150 10.84 -4.21 8.41
C GLN A 150 10.15 -5.55 8.04
N GLY A 151 10.66 -6.24 7.03
CA GLY A 151 10.12 -7.51 6.55
C GLY A 151 8.80 -7.42 5.77
N ASN A 152 8.28 -6.22 5.50
CA ASN A 152 7.02 -6.03 4.77
C ASN A 152 7.23 -5.43 3.38
N PRO A 153 6.48 -5.87 2.36
CA PRO A 153 6.42 -5.21 1.06
C PRO A 153 6.08 -3.74 1.18
N ARG A 154 6.83 -2.91 0.45
CA ARG A 154 6.64 -1.47 0.34
C ARG A 154 6.70 -1.04 -1.11
N TRP A 155 5.92 -0.05 -1.46
CA TRP A 155 5.94 0.54 -2.79
C TRP A 155 5.62 2.03 -2.78
N THR A 156 5.94 2.67 -3.90
CA THR A 156 5.40 3.97 -4.29
C THR A 156 4.93 3.83 -5.73
N TRP A 157 3.67 4.16 -6.01
CA TRP A 157 3.15 4.25 -7.37
C TRP A 157 2.61 5.64 -7.64
N GLY A 158 2.56 6.07 -8.90
CA GLY A 158 2.16 7.43 -9.25
C GLY A 158 1.93 7.63 -10.74
N GLY A 159 1.48 8.82 -11.08
CA GLY A 159 1.18 9.26 -12.44
C GLY A 159 1.21 10.78 -12.55
N THR A 160 0.74 11.28 -13.68
CA THR A 160 0.60 12.73 -13.93
C THR A 160 -0.69 13.26 -13.31
N ASP A 161 -0.69 14.53 -12.93
CA ASP A 161 -1.84 15.26 -12.34
C ASP A 161 -2.50 16.22 -13.34
#